data_AF-A0A7C3NTF8-F1
#
_entry.id   AF-A0A7C3NTF8-F1
#
_cell.length_a   1.000
_cell.length_b   1.000
_cell.length_c   1.000
_cell.angle_alpha   90.00
_cell.angle_beta   90.00
_cell.angle_gamma   90.00
#
_symmetry.space_group_name_H-M   'P 1'
#
loop_
_entity.id
_entity.type
_entity.pdbx_description
1 polymer ?
#
loop_
_entity_poly.entity_id
_entity_poly.type
_entity_poly.pdbx_seq_one_letter_code
_entity_poly.pdbx_strand_id
1 'polypeptide(L)'
;MAEVDGVAITSEDVEKPLASQLIKLEEQIYNLKSQRLEGLINERLLAKEAAKRNISVPALIDAEVTSKVGLVTEQEIEKFYQDNKAQLQGDQAQVRDQIRAFLQNQKLAAKRAEFLASLRSRAHVVIHLKPPPVIRLDVSVDGAPFKGPANAP
;
A
#
# COMPACT_ATOMS: atom_id res chain seq x y z
N MET A 1 -18.37 1.27 31.65
CA MET A 1 -19.62 0.58 32.04
C MET A 1 -20.34 1.46 33.02
N ALA A 2 -21.65 1.54 32.93
CA ALA A 2 -22.45 2.46 33.74
C ALA A 2 -23.72 1.77 34.23
N GLU A 3 -24.45 2.40 35.13
CA GLU A 3 -25.75 1.97 35.62
C GLU A 3 -26.65 3.20 35.71
N VAL A 4 -27.92 3.07 35.31
CA VAL A 4 -28.93 4.13 35.37
C VAL A 4 -30.17 3.56 36.05
N ASP A 5 -30.53 4.12 37.21
CA ASP A 5 -31.71 3.70 38.00
C ASP A 5 -31.81 2.18 38.26
N GLY A 6 -30.68 1.53 38.55
CA GLY A 6 -30.63 0.08 38.77
C GLY A 6 -30.48 -0.76 37.49
N VAL A 7 -30.48 -0.15 36.30
CA VAL A 7 -30.29 -0.83 35.02
C VAL A 7 -28.85 -0.68 34.55
N ALA A 8 -28.13 -1.79 34.43
CA ALA A 8 -26.75 -1.80 33.96
C ALA A 8 -26.66 -1.51 32.44
N ILE A 9 -25.68 -0.68 32.06
CA ILE A 9 -25.20 -0.47 30.69
C ILE A 9 -23.88 -1.23 30.53
N THR A 10 -23.94 -2.30 29.76
CA THR A 10 -22.86 -3.27 29.52
C THR A 10 -21.99 -2.90 28.33
N SER A 11 -20.86 -3.59 28.14
CA SER A 11 -19.92 -3.33 27.04
C SER A 11 -20.61 -3.67 25.73
N GLU A 12 -21.41 -4.72 25.76
CA GLU A 12 -22.20 -5.16 24.63
C GLU A 12 -23.21 -4.09 24.20
N ASP A 13 -23.84 -3.37 25.14
CA ASP A 13 -24.76 -2.26 24.83
C ASP A 13 -24.07 -1.08 24.12
N VAL A 14 -22.76 -0.91 24.37
CA VAL A 14 -21.94 0.14 23.73
C VAL A 14 -21.33 -0.37 22.42
N GLU A 15 -20.82 -1.60 22.41
CA GLU A 15 -20.02 -2.16 21.32
C GLU A 15 -20.88 -2.74 20.19
N LYS A 16 -22.03 -3.38 20.47
CA LYS A 16 -22.90 -3.91 19.41
C LYS A 16 -23.35 -2.85 18.41
N PRO A 17 -23.87 -1.67 18.83
CA PRO A 17 -24.23 -0.62 17.89
C PRO A 17 -23.02 -0.04 17.14
N LEU A 18 -21.82 -0.17 17.72
CA LEU A 18 -20.56 0.32 17.14
C LEU A 18 -19.78 -0.72 16.36
N ALA A 19 -20.24 -1.98 16.27
CA ALA A 19 -19.46 -3.10 15.73
C ALA A 19 -18.85 -2.79 14.36
N SER A 20 -19.65 -2.24 13.43
CA SER A 20 -19.20 -1.84 12.10
C SER A 20 -18.13 -0.73 12.11
N GLN A 21 -18.18 0.18 13.07
CA GLN A 21 -17.18 1.25 13.22
C GLN A 21 -15.89 0.71 13.83
N LEU A 22 -16.01 -0.16 14.85
CA LEU A 22 -14.88 -0.81 15.51
C LEU A 22 -14.10 -1.69 14.52
N ILE A 23 -14.78 -2.49 13.69
CA ILE A 23 -14.14 -3.30 12.64
C ILE A 23 -13.35 -2.42 11.67
N LYS A 24 -13.94 -1.31 11.19
CA LYS A 24 -13.24 -0.37 10.30
C LYS A 24 -11.98 0.21 10.95
N LEU A 25 -12.04 0.55 12.24
CA LEU A 25 -10.88 1.04 12.98
C LEU A 25 -9.80 -0.05 13.13
N GLU A 26 -10.19 -1.29 13.40
CA GLU A 26 -9.25 -2.42 13.47
C GLU A 26 -8.57 -2.68 12.11
N GLU A 27 -9.31 -2.61 11.01
CA GLU A 27 -8.77 -2.69 9.65
C GLU A 27 -7.78 -1.56 9.39
N GLN A 28 -8.10 -0.33 9.77
CA GLN A 28 -7.18 0.82 9.65
C GLN A 28 -5.90 0.60 10.47
N ILE A 29 -6.03 0.14 11.71
CA ILE A 29 -4.88 -0.17 12.58
C ILE A 29 -4.02 -1.27 11.94
N TYR A 30 -4.64 -2.33 11.43
CA TYR A 30 -3.93 -3.41 10.75
C TYR A 30 -3.18 -2.92 9.52
N ASN A 31 -3.83 -2.12 8.68
CA ASN A 31 -3.22 -1.57 7.46
C ASN A 31 -2.01 -0.68 7.79
N LEU A 32 -2.13 0.19 8.80
CA LEU A 32 -1.01 1.01 9.28
C LEU A 32 0.17 0.15 9.80
N LYS A 33 -0.14 -0.86 10.62
CA LYS A 33 0.87 -1.81 11.13
C LYS A 33 1.55 -2.57 10.00
N SER A 34 0.76 -3.07 9.05
CA SER A 34 1.25 -3.80 7.88
C SER A 34 2.18 -2.94 7.02
N GLN A 35 1.76 -1.71 6.71
CA GLN A 35 2.59 -0.77 5.95
C GLN A 35 3.92 -0.46 6.66
N ARG A 36 3.90 -0.22 7.98
CA ARG A 36 5.14 0.03 8.74
C ARG A 36 6.03 -1.21 8.79
N LEU A 37 5.44 -2.40 8.97
CA LEU A 37 6.16 -3.67 9.00
C LEU A 37 6.86 -3.92 7.65
N GLU A 38 6.17 -3.72 6.54
CA GLU A 38 6.76 -3.86 5.20
C GLU A 38 7.95 -2.90 4.99
N GLY A 39 7.83 -1.66 5.49
CA GLY A 39 8.93 -0.69 5.52
C GLY A 39 10.13 -1.17 6.33
N LEU A 40 9.90 -1.68 7.54
CA LEU A 40 10.96 -2.23 8.40
C LEU A 40 11.66 -3.44 7.76
N ILE A 41 10.90 -4.34 7.12
CA ILE A 41 11.47 -5.47 6.39
C ILE A 41 12.42 -4.96 5.29
N ASN A 42 11.98 -3.97 4.49
CA ASN A 42 12.82 -3.33 3.48
C ASN A 42 14.12 -2.74 4.06
N GLU A 43 14.01 -1.95 5.13
CA GLU A 43 15.15 -1.33 5.81
C GLU A 43 16.15 -2.38 6.30
N ARG A 44 15.67 -3.47 6.92
CA ARG A 44 16.52 -4.56 7.42
C ARG A 44 17.21 -5.31 6.28
N LEU A 45 16.53 -5.57 5.17
CA LEU A 45 17.11 -6.23 4.01
C LEU A 45 18.23 -5.39 3.38
N LEU A 46 18.00 -4.08 3.22
CA LEU A 46 19.02 -3.16 2.71
C LEU A 46 20.23 -3.07 3.64
N ALA A 47 20.00 -2.91 4.95
CA ALA A 47 21.07 -2.85 5.94
C ALA A 47 21.90 -4.15 5.96
N LYS A 48 21.24 -5.31 5.88
CA LYS A 48 21.91 -6.62 5.81
C LYS A 48 22.78 -6.76 4.58
N GLU A 49 22.28 -6.37 3.40
CA GLU A 49 23.05 -6.44 2.15
C GLU A 49 24.22 -5.44 2.15
N ALA A 50 24.00 -4.23 2.64
CA ALA A 50 25.04 -3.21 2.76
C ALA A 50 26.17 -3.68 3.68
N ALA A 51 25.81 -4.24 4.85
CA ALA A 51 26.76 -4.83 5.79
C ALA A 51 27.54 -6.01 5.18
N LYS A 52 26.85 -6.91 4.45
CA LYS A 52 27.49 -8.03 3.74
C LYS A 52 28.56 -7.56 2.75
N ARG A 53 28.38 -6.39 2.16
CA ARG A 53 29.30 -5.77 1.19
C ARG A 53 30.25 -4.75 1.81
N ASN A 54 30.21 -4.53 3.12
CA ASN A 54 31.00 -3.53 3.84
C ASN A 54 30.85 -2.11 3.26
N ILE A 55 29.64 -1.73 2.87
CA ILE A 55 29.31 -0.38 2.38
C ILE A 55 28.12 0.21 3.14
N SER A 56 27.89 1.51 3.00
CA SER A 56 26.71 2.18 3.56
C SER A 56 25.45 1.85 2.73
N VAL A 57 24.27 1.94 3.34
CA VAL A 57 22.99 1.78 2.62
C VAL A 57 22.86 2.80 1.47
N PRO A 58 23.19 4.10 1.62
CA PRO A 58 23.20 5.03 0.50
C PRO A 58 24.13 4.59 -0.65
N ALA A 59 25.34 4.11 -0.35
CA ALA A 59 26.26 3.61 -1.37
C ALA A 59 25.72 2.36 -2.08
N LEU A 60 25.04 1.46 -1.35
CA LEU A 60 24.37 0.30 -1.95
C LEU A 60 23.27 0.74 -2.92
N ILE A 61 22.42 1.70 -2.51
CA ILE A 61 21.36 2.23 -3.36
C ILE A 61 21.94 2.91 -4.59
N ASP A 62 23.02 3.67 -4.44
CA ASP A 62 23.65 4.33 -5.58
C ASP A 62 24.14 3.30 -6.61
N ALA A 63 24.88 2.30 -6.15
CA ALA A 63 25.44 1.25 -7.01
C ALA A 63 24.38 0.33 -7.66
N GLU A 64 23.27 0.06 -6.98
CA GLU A 64 22.26 -0.90 -7.44
C GLU A 64 21.04 -0.24 -8.12
N VAL A 65 20.83 1.05 -7.87
CA VAL A 65 19.68 1.80 -8.38
C VAL A 65 20.17 2.98 -9.22
N THR A 66 20.77 4.00 -8.60
CA THR A 66 21.05 5.27 -9.26
C THR A 66 21.96 5.10 -10.48
N SER A 67 23.10 4.41 -10.32
CA SER A 67 24.08 4.20 -11.39
C SER A 67 23.56 3.29 -12.51
N LYS A 68 22.49 2.52 -12.25
CA LYS A 68 21.88 1.59 -13.23
C LYS A 68 20.71 2.20 -13.98
N VAL A 69 20.26 3.39 -13.59
CA VAL A 69 19.16 4.10 -14.25
C VAL A 69 19.73 5.14 -15.20
N GLY A 70 19.51 4.92 -16.50
CA GLY A 70 19.81 5.92 -17.52
C GLY A 70 18.94 7.17 -17.37
N LEU A 71 19.44 8.29 -17.89
CA LEU A 71 18.68 9.54 -17.95
C LEU A 71 17.43 9.38 -18.81
N VAL A 72 16.37 10.12 -18.48
CA VAL A 72 15.20 10.25 -19.34
C VAL A 72 15.58 10.93 -20.65
N THR A 73 15.17 10.31 -21.76
CA THR A 73 15.41 10.81 -23.11
C THR A 73 14.34 11.80 -23.56
N GLU A 74 14.66 12.67 -24.51
CA GLU A 74 13.69 13.61 -25.09
C GLU A 74 12.51 12.91 -25.78
N GLN A 75 12.73 11.70 -26.32
CA GLN A 75 11.67 10.89 -26.92
C GLN A 75 10.65 10.42 -25.88
N GLU A 76 11.10 10.04 -24.69
CA GLU A 76 10.23 9.64 -23.58
C GLU A 76 9.42 10.83 -23.05
N ILE A 77 10.05 12.01 -22.94
CA ILE A 77 9.37 13.26 -22.54
C ILE A 77 8.31 13.63 -23.56
N GLU A 78 8.66 13.60 -24.85
CA GLU A 78 7.73 13.92 -25.94
C GLU A 78 6.54 12.96 -25.94
N LYS A 79 6.80 11.65 -25.84
CA LYS A 79 5.74 10.64 -25.77
C LYS A 79 4.81 10.91 -24.59
N PHE A 80 5.34 11.13 -23.40
CA PHE A 80 4.52 11.42 -22.22
C PHE A 80 3.71 12.71 -22.40
N TYR A 81 4.32 13.75 -22.96
CA TYR A 81 3.63 15.02 -23.23
C TYR A 81 2.45 14.82 -24.18
N GLN A 82 2.63 14.11 -25.29
CA GLN A 82 1.55 13.86 -26.25
C GLN A 82 0.46 12.97 -25.66
N ASP A 83 0.83 11.90 -24.95
CA ASP A 83 -0.11 10.95 -24.33
C ASP A 83 -0.97 11.63 -23.24
N ASN A 84 -0.49 12.72 -22.62
CA ASN A 84 -1.16 13.41 -21.51
C ASN A 84 -1.56 14.87 -21.81
N LYS A 85 -1.47 15.31 -23.06
CA LYS A 85 -1.60 16.73 -23.46
C LYS A 85 -2.88 17.41 -22.96
N ALA A 86 -3.99 16.67 -22.92
CA ALA A 86 -5.29 17.20 -22.47
C ALA A 86 -5.32 17.58 -20.98
N GLN A 87 -4.43 17.01 -20.16
CA GLN A 87 -4.36 17.24 -18.72
C GLN A 87 -3.23 18.22 -18.33
N LEU A 88 -2.28 18.45 -19.23
CA LEU A 88 -1.13 19.30 -18.98
C LEU A 88 -1.49 20.77 -19.24
N GLN A 89 -1.18 21.64 -18.27
CA GLN A 89 -1.41 23.08 -18.35
C GLN A 89 -0.12 23.84 -18.05
N GLY A 90 0.03 25.00 -18.67
CA GLY A 90 1.18 25.89 -18.46
C GLY A 90 2.15 25.93 -19.64
N ASP A 91 3.28 26.59 -19.42
CA ASP A 91 4.32 26.77 -20.43
C ASP A 91 4.96 25.44 -20.84
N GLN A 92 5.16 25.25 -22.14
CA GLN A 92 5.64 23.99 -22.69
C GLN A 92 7.04 23.62 -22.18
N ALA A 93 7.96 24.57 -22.03
CA ALA A 93 9.30 24.28 -21.56
C ALA A 93 9.26 23.84 -20.08
N GLN A 94 8.50 24.56 -19.26
CA GLN A 94 8.31 24.21 -17.84
C GLN A 94 7.67 22.83 -17.66
N VAL A 95 6.62 22.52 -18.44
CA VAL A 95 5.95 21.23 -18.39
C VAL A 95 6.90 20.10 -18.78
N ARG A 96 7.74 20.28 -19.80
CA ARG A 96 8.73 19.27 -20.20
C ARG A 96 9.77 18.99 -19.12
N ASP A 97 10.24 20.02 -18.42
CA ASP A 97 11.17 19.85 -17.30
C ASP A 97 10.53 19.07 -16.13
N GLN A 98 9.26 19.36 -15.83
CA GLN A 98 8.49 18.60 -14.83
C GLN A 98 8.32 17.15 -15.24
N ILE A 99 7.99 16.88 -16.51
CA ILE A 99 7.89 15.52 -17.06
C ILE A 99 9.22 14.81 -16.94
N ARG A 100 10.34 15.47 -17.28
CA ARG A 100 11.68 14.88 -17.14
C ARG A 100 11.95 14.44 -15.70
N ALA A 101 11.72 15.32 -14.74
CA ALA A 101 11.92 15.00 -13.32
C ALA A 101 10.99 13.87 -12.85
N PHE A 102 9.71 13.90 -13.25
CA PHE A 102 8.75 12.87 -12.93
C PHE A 102 9.16 11.49 -13.48
N LEU A 103 9.47 11.41 -14.77
CA LEU A 103 9.91 10.18 -15.42
C LEU A 103 11.23 9.67 -14.82
N GLN A 104 12.14 10.56 -14.45
CA GLN A 104 13.41 10.18 -13.83
C GLN A 104 13.15 9.54 -12.46
N ASN A 105 12.31 10.16 -11.65
CA ASN A 105 11.90 9.62 -10.35
C ASN A 105 11.16 8.28 -10.49
N GLN A 106 10.31 8.14 -11.51
CA GLN A 106 9.61 6.88 -11.80
C GLN A 106 10.60 5.76 -12.15
N LYS A 107 11.59 6.02 -13.02
CA LYS A 107 12.63 5.03 -13.35
C LYS A 107 13.43 4.61 -12.11
N LEU A 108 13.84 5.58 -11.29
CA LEU A 108 14.55 5.31 -10.03
C LEU A 108 13.70 4.47 -9.06
N ALA A 109 12.42 4.82 -8.90
CA ALA A 109 11.50 4.08 -8.04
C ALA A 109 11.29 2.64 -8.53
N ALA A 110 11.10 2.45 -9.84
CA ALA A 110 10.96 1.13 -10.44
C ALA A 110 12.21 0.26 -10.21
N LYS A 111 13.41 0.82 -10.45
CA LYS A 111 14.66 0.07 -10.24
C LYS A 111 14.90 -0.26 -8.77
N ARG A 112 14.55 0.65 -7.86
CA ARG A 112 14.61 0.38 -6.41
C ARG A 112 13.64 -0.74 -6.00
N ALA A 113 12.43 -0.74 -6.54
CA ALA A 113 11.44 -1.79 -6.27
C ALA A 113 11.94 -3.15 -6.77
N GLU A 114 12.49 -3.22 -7.98
CA GLU A 114 13.12 -4.43 -8.54
C GLU A 114 14.25 -4.94 -7.64
N PHE A 115 15.14 -4.05 -7.21
CA PHE A 115 16.24 -4.42 -6.31
C PHE A 115 15.74 -4.96 -4.97
N LEU A 116 14.77 -4.30 -4.33
CA LEU A 116 14.15 -4.76 -3.08
C LEU A 116 13.44 -6.11 -3.25
N ALA A 117 12.75 -6.33 -4.37
CA ALA A 117 12.14 -7.62 -4.69
C ALA A 117 13.21 -8.72 -4.80
N SER A 118 14.35 -8.42 -5.43
CA SER A 118 15.48 -9.36 -5.50
C SER A 118 16.03 -9.70 -4.11
N LEU A 119 16.10 -8.74 -3.18
CA LEU A 119 16.55 -8.99 -1.81
C LEU A 119 15.54 -9.84 -1.04
N ARG A 120 14.24 -9.56 -1.19
CA ARG A 120 13.17 -10.37 -0.59
C ARG A 120 13.21 -11.81 -1.08
N SER A 121 13.37 -12.05 -2.38
CA SER A 121 13.40 -13.40 -2.95
C SER A 121 14.54 -14.28 -2.40
N ARG A 122 15.61 -13.65 -1.90
CA ARG A 122 16.79 -14.31 -1.32
C ARG A 122 16.76 -14.37 0.21
N ALA A 123 15.72 -13.82 0.83
CA ALA A 123 15.58 -13.76 2.27
C ALA A 123 14.44 -14.65 2.76
N HIS A 124 14.63 -15.27 3.92
CA HIS A 124 13.55 -15.93 4.63
C HIS A 124 12.80 -14.90 5.48
N VAL A 125 11.59 -14.53 5.07
CA VAL A 125 10.73 -13.57 5.75
C VAL A 125 9.48 -14.30 6.25
N VAL A 126 9.25 -14.24 7.57
CA VAL A 126 8.04 -14.79 8.20
C VAL A 126 7.27 -13.65 8.85
N ILE A 127 6.01 -13.50 8.48
CA ILE A 127 5.12 -12.44 8.97
C ILE A 127 4.14 -13.03 9.98
N HIS A 128 4.12 -12.48 11.19
CA HIS A 128 3.22 -12.90 12.26
C HIS A 128 2.13 -11.86 12.59
N LEU A 129 2.01 -10.80 11.78
CA LEU A 129 0.95 -9.82 11.94
C LEU A 129 -0.39 -10.46 11.58
N LYS A 130 -1.30 -10.53 12.55
CA LYS A 130 -2.63 -11.16 12.38
C LYS A 130 -3.63 -10.14 11.81
N PRO A 131 -4.39 -10.49 10.75
CA PRO A 131 -5.49 -9.65 10.28
C PRO A 131 -6.63 -9.63 11.29
N PRO A 132 -7.45 -8.55 11.30
CA PRO A 132 -8.66 -8.50 12.11
C PRO A 132 -9.65 -9.60 11.68
N PRO A 133 -10.49 -10.10 12.58
CA PRO A 133 -11.47 -11.13 12.25
C PRO A 133 -12.49 -10.60 11.23
N VAL A 134 -12.74 -11.37 10.17
CA VAL A 134 -13.80 -11.06 9.20
C VAL A 134 -15.14 -11.48 9.81
N ILE A 135 -15.84 -10.55 10.45
CA ILE A 135 -17.19 -10.80 10.95
C ILE A 135 -18.15 -10.76 9.75
N ARG A 136 -18.55 -11.94 9.27
CA ARG A 136 -19.70 -12.05 8.37
C ARG A 136 -20.94 -11.81 9.24
N LEU A 137 -21.53 -10.62 9.13
CA LEU A 137 -22.90 -10.41 9.61
C LEU A 137 -23.76 -11.42 8.86
N ASP A 138 -24.30 -12.41 9.57
CA ASP A 138 -25.37 -13.25 9.07
C ASP A 138 -26.55 -12.33 8.77
N VAL A 139 -26.64 -11.87 7.52
CA VAL A 139 -27.86 -11.30 7.01
C VAL A 139 -28.83 -12.45 6.89
N SER A 140 -29.61 -12.69 7.96
CA SER A 140 -30.73 -13.62 7.85
C SER A 140 -31.62 -13.13 6.71
N VAL A 141 -31.68 -13.89 5.63
CA VAL A 141 -32.52 -13.62 4.45
C VAL A 141 -33.95 -14.09 4.67
N ASP A 142 -34.35 -14.39 5.91
CA ASP A 142 -35.73 -14.69 6.28
C ASP A 142 -36.63 -13.51 5.90
N GLY A 143 -37.32 -13.64 4.76
CA GLY A 143 -38.23 -12.64 4.21
C GLY A 143 -37.64 -11.68 3.18
N ALA A 144 -36.38 -11.84 2.76
CA ALA A 144 -35.83 -11.00 1.69
C ALA A 144 -36.50 -11.34 0.33
N PRO A 145 -37.07 -10.36 -0.41
CA PRO A 145 -37.67 -10.62 -1.70
C PRO A 145 -36.61 -11.05 -2.71
N PHE A 146 -36.63 -12.33 -3.11
CA PHE A 146 -35.83 -12.84 -4.21
C PHE A 146 -36.54 -12.56 -5.54
N LYS A 147 -35.80 -12.08 -6.54
CA LYS A 147 -36.26 -12.03 -7.94
C LYS A 147 -35.68 -13.22 -8.70
N GLY A 148 -36.48 -14.28 -8.88
CA GLY A 148 -36.18 -15.38 -9.78
C GLY A 148 -37.09 -16.61 -9.53
N PRO A 149 -37.53 -17.36 -10.55
CA PRO A 149 -38.31 -18.57 -10.34
C PRO A 149 -37.48 -19.67 -9.66
N ALA A 150 -38.12 -20.49 -8.83
CA ALA A 150 -37.48 -21.53 -8.01
C ALA A 150 -36.82 -22.68 -8.80
N ASN A 151 -37.07 -22.77 -10.11
CA ASN A 151 -36.49 -23.77 -11.00
C ASN A 151 -36.01 -23.11 -12.29
N ALA A 152 -34.74 -22.70 -12.33
CA ALA A 152 -34.04 -22.48 -13.59
C ALA A 152 -33.19 -23.74 -13.88
N PRO A 153 -33.25 -24.32 -15.09
CA PRO A 153 -32.36 -25.41 -15.51
C PRO A 153 -30.89 -24.97 -15.59
#